data_AF-A0A7R9V022-F1
#
_entry.id   AF-A0A7R9V022-F1
#
_cell.length_a   1.000
_cell.length_b   1.000
_cell.length_c   1.000
_cell.angle_alpha   90.00
_cell.angle_beta   90.00
_cell.angle_gamma   90.00
#
_symmetry.space_group_name_H-M   'P 1'
#
loop_
_entity.id
_entity.type
_entity.pdbx_description
1 polymer ?
#
loop_
_entity_poly.entity_id
_entity_poly.type
_entity_poly.pdbx_seq_one_letter_code
_entity_poly.pdbx_strand_id
1 'polypeptide(L)'
;GSHITVVTPPKSETLKAKLKVPKGVKLRFVVGDTRNVRTLVDAGLADMDSVLVRAHSTNTKETVDDAVADAEVMTTVLQVQAALAEVRPRRTRPLSVICRVAEPDTAVALREIVKLRKLHGSMEPA
;
A
#
# COMPACT_ATOMS: atom_id res chain seq x y z
N GLY A 1 8.90 -7.88 -18.62
CA GLY A 1 9.47 -8.37 -17.36
C GLY A 1 8.74 -7.73 -16.21
N SER A 2 8.38 -8.50 -15.18
CA SER A 2 7.61 -8.00 -14.04
C SER A 2 8.44 -7.03 -13.20
N HIS A 3 7.88 -5.87 -12.89
CA HIS A 3 8.52 -4.86 -12.04
C HIS A 3 7.80 -4.83 -10.69
N ILE A 4 8.56 -4.88 -9.61
CA ILE A 4 8.04 -4.79 -8.25
C ILE A 4 8.67 -3.55 -7.60
N THR A 5 7.83 -2.62 -7.16
CA THR A 5 8.26 -1.47 -6.38
C THR A 5 8.01 -1.73 -4.90
N VAL A 6 9.07 -1.64 -4.10
CA VAL A 6 9.01 -1.74 -2.65
C VAL A 6 9.18 -0.34 -2.08
N VAL A 7 8.10 0.20 -1.51
CA VAL A 7 8.16 1.46 -0.75
C VAL A 7 8.41 1.12 0.71
N THR A 8 9.42 1.72 1.31
CA THR A 8 9.83 1.37 2.66
C THR A 8 10.27 2.61 3.44
N PRO A 9 9.99 2.69 4.76
CA PRO A 9 10.45 3.80 5.56
C PRO A 9 11.99 3.86 5.62
N PRO A 10 12.59 5.04 5.88
CA PRO A 10 14.05 5.25 5.89
C PRO A 10 14.84 4.29 6.78
N LYS A 11 14.22 3.79 7.85
CA LYS A 11 14.88 2.88 8.81
C LYS A 11 14.92 1.41 8.35
N SER A 12 14.34 1.08 7.20
CA SER A 12 14.16 -0.30 6.71
C SER A 12 15.12 -0.72 5.58
N GLU A 13 16.21 0.02 5.33
CA GLU A 13 17.16 -0.27 4.24
C GLU A 13 17.73 -1.71 4.25
N THR A 14 17.73 -2.38 5.42
CA THR A 14 18.16 -3.77 5.57
C THR A 14 17.28 -4.80 4.84
N LEU A 15 16.06 -4.45 4.44
CA LEU A 15 15.17 -5.32 3.65
C LEU A 15 15.72 -5.62 2.26
N LYS A 16 16.49 -4.69 1.68
CA LYS A 16 17.10 -4.84 0.35
C LYS A 16 18.03 -6.05 0.26
N ALA A 17 18.73 -6.34 1.36
CA ALA A 17 19.70 -7.43 1.43
C ALA A 17 19.07 -8.81 1.68
N LYS A 18 17.82 -8.88 2.16
CA LYS A 18 17.15 -10.13 2.56
C LYS A 18 16.19 -10.70 1.51
N LEU A 19 15.82 -9.92 0.49
CA LEU A 19 14.92 -10.39 -0.56
C LEU A 19 15.65 -11.19 -1.63
N LYS A 20 15.34 -12.48 -1.76
CA LYS A 20 15.72 -13.28 -2.93
C LYS A 20 14.74 -13.02 -4.07
N VAL A 21 15.24 -12.45 -5.17
CA VAL A 21 14.44 -12.08 -6.33
C VAL A 21 14.52 -13.16 -7.40
N PRO A 22 13.38 -13.68 -7.90
CA PRO A 22 13.38 -14.60 -9.03
C PRO A 22 13.99 -13.97 -10.30
N LYS A 23 14.62 -14.79 -11.13
CA LYS A 23 15.18 -14.34 -12.42
C LYS A 23 14.07 -13.70 -13.29
N GLY A 24 14.36 -12.53 -13.86
CA GLY A 24 13.42 -11.80 -14.73
C GLY A 24 12.50 -10.80 -14.01
N VAL A 25 12.54 -10.74 -12.68
CA VAL A 25 11.84 -9.73 -11.89
C VAL A 25 12.78 -8.56 -11.59
N LYS A 26 12.35 -7.33 -11.89
CA LYS A 26 13.08 -6.11 -11.58
C LYS A 26 12.53 -5.51 -10.28
N LEU A 27 13.35 -5.42 -9.24
CA LEU A 27 13.00 -4.70 -8.01
C LEU A 27 13.43 -3.24 -8.07
N ARG A 28 12.52 -2.34 -7.69
CA ARG A 28 12.81 -0.94 -7.37
C ARG A 28 12.52 -0.71 -5.90
N PHE A 29 13.44 -0.05 -5.19
CA PHE A 29 13.21 0.35 -3.80
C PHE A 29 13.05 1.86 -3.76
N VAL A 30 11.98 2.32 -3.13
CA VAL A 30 11.69 3.73 -2.88
C VAL A 30 11.69 3.92 -1.38
N VAL A 31 12.59 4.76 -0.89
CA VAL A 31 12.61 5.15 0.51
C VAL A 31 11.66 6.32 0.70
N GLY A 32 10.69 6.18 1.59
CA GLY A 32 9.73 7.24 1.86
C GLY A 32 8.64 6.86 2.85
N ASP A 33 7.90 7.87 3.31
CA ASP A 33 6.77 7.67 4.22
C ASP A 33 5.52 7.29 3.43
N THR A 34 5.02 6.08 3.63
CA THR A 34 3.79 5.59 2.97
C THR A 34 2.53 6.31 3.44
N ARG A 35 2.64 7.15 4.48
CA ARG A 35 1.57 8.07 4.89
C ARG A 35 1.49 9.33 4.02
N ASN A 36 2.51 9.60 3.21
CA ASN A 36 2.52 10.73 2.28
C ASN A 36 2.06 10.27 0.89
N VAL A 37 0.93 10.81 0.45
CA VAL A 37 0.35 10.55 -0.89
C VAL A 37 1.38 10.76 -2.01
N ARG A 38 2.15 11.85 -1.95
CA ARG A 38 3.11 12.19 -3.00
C ARG A 38 4.22 11.16 -3.13
N THR A 39 4.66 10.57 -2.02
CA THR A 39 5.63 9.46 -2.03
C THR A 39 5.10 8.26 -2.82
N LEU A 40 3.81 7.94 -2.70
CA LEU A 40 3.19 6.84 -3.43
C LEU A 40 3.05 7.18 -4.92
N VAL A 41 2.65 8.41 -5.26
CA VAL A 41 2.57 8.89 -6.64
C VAL A 41 3.95 8.83 -7.32
N ASP A 42 4.98 9.39 -6.68
CA ASP A 42 6.35 9.42 -7.19
C ASP A 42 6.98 8.03 -7.27
N ALA A 43 6.54 7.09 -6.42
CA ALA A 43 6.92 5.68 -6.51
C ALA A 43 6.37 4.96 -7.77
N GLY A 44 5.52 5.63 -8.54
CA GLY A 44 4.96 5.13 -9.80
C GLY A 44 3.64 4.40 -9.60
N LEU A 45 2.84 4.78 -8.60
CA LEU A 45 1.54 4.14 -8.33
C LEU A 45 0.62 4.10 -9.56
N ALA A 46 0.74 5.05 -10.49
CA ALA A 46 -0.01 5.07 -11.75
C ALA A 46 0.20 3.82 -12.61
N ASP A 47 1.40 3.21 -12.57
CA ASP A 47 1.77 2.10 -13.45
C ASP A 47 1.68 0.73 -12.76
N MET A 48 1.32 0.69 -11.47
CA MET A 48 1.26 -0.55 -10.69
C MET A 48 -0.04 -1.32 -10.96
N ASP A 49 0.04 -2.65 -11.05
CA ASP A 49 -1.14 -3.53 -11.07
C ASP A 49 -1.57 -3.95 -9.65
N SER A 50 -0.62 -3.96 -8.70
CA SER A 50 -0.89 -4.38 -7.32
C SER A 50 0.01 -3.64 -6.31
N VAL A 51 -0.53 -3.41 -5.11
CA VAL A 51 0.20 -2.87 -3.96
C VAL A 51 0.07 -3.83 -2.80
N LEU A 52 1.21 -4.23 -2.21
CA LEU A 52 1.27 -4.98 -0.97
C LEU A 52 1.53 -4.03 0.19
N VAL A 53 0.62 -3.98 1.16
CA VAL A 53 0.74 -3.18 2.38
C VAL A 53 1.09 -4.09 3.54
N ARG A 54 2.10 -3.71 4.32
CA ARG A 54 2.54 -4.41 5.51
C ARG A 54 2.84 -3.40 6.62
N ALA A 55 2.34 -3.67 7.82
CA ALA A 55 2.68 -2.91 9.02
C ALA A 55 4.20 -2.88 9.26
N HIS A 56 4.69 -1.77 9.80
CA HIS A 56 6.09 -1.62 10.11
C HIS A 56 6.37 -2.17 11.51
N SER A 57 6.82 -3.42 11.60
CA SER A 57 7.33 -3.97 12.87
C SER A 57 8.69 -3.33 13.18
N THR A 58 8.69 -2.33 14.06
CA THR A 58 9.92 -1.66 14.53
C THR A 58 10.56 -2.36 15.73
N ASN A 59 9.84 -3.23 16.44
CA ASN A 59 10.34 -3.89 17.64
C ASN A 59 10.49 -5.40 17.44
N THR A 60 11.75 -5.85 17.37
CA THR A 60 12.12 -7.28 17.37
C THR A 60 12.05 -7.94 18.75
N LYS A 61 11.49 -7.27 19.78
CA LYS A 61 11.41 -7.78 21.16
C LYS A 61 10.09 -7.57 21.89
N GLU A 62 9.17 -6.79 21.33
CA GLU A 62 7.81 -6.65 21.86
C GLU A 62 6.87 -6.91 20.70
N THR A 63 5.89 -7.79 20.92
CA THR A 63 4.75 -7.95 20.04
C THR A 63 4.15 -6.56 19.84
N VAL A 64 4.29 -5.99 18.64
CA VAL A 64 3.47 -4.85 18.26
C VAL A 64 2.04 -5.30 18.47
N ASP A 65 1.29 -4.55 19.27
CA ASP A 65 -0.13 -4.82 19.48
C ASP A 65 -0.77 -4.99 18.08
N ASP A 66 -1.41 -6.13 17.87
CA ASP A 66 -2.04 -6.49 16.59
C ASP A 66 -2.99 -5.38 16.12
N ALA A 67 -3.64 -4.66 17.06
CA ALA A 67 -4.47 -3.50 16.77
C ALA A 67 -3.68 -2.31 16.21
N VAL A 68 -2.46 -2.06 16.70
CA VAL A 68 -1.59 -0.99 16.18
C VAL A 68 -1.09 -1.33 14.79
N ALA A 69 -0.68 -2.59 14.57
CA ALA A 69 -0.27 -3.06 13.25
C ALA A 69 -1.41 -2.93 12.22
N ASP A 70 -2.62 -3.31 12.61
CA ASP A 70 -3.82 -3.16 11.80
C ASP A 70 -4.16 -1.70 11.48
N ALA A 71 -4.04 -0.81 12.47
CA ALA A 71 -4.25 0.63 12.28
C ALA A 71 -3.24 1.24 11.28
N GLU A 72 -1.97 0.81 11.31
CA GLU A 72 -0.97 1.21 10.31
C GLU A 72 -1.32 0.74 8.90
N VAL A 73 -1.77 -0.51 8.78
CA VAL A 73 -2.23 -1.08 7.52
C VAL A 73 -3.43 -0.30 6.99
N MET A 74 -4.44 -0.05 7.83
CA MET A 74 -5.62 0.73 7.46
C MET A 74 -5.23 2.12 6.96
N THR A 75 -4.40 2.82 7.73
CA THR A 75 -3.93 4.16 7.38
C THR A 75 -3.22 4.13 6.03
N THR A 76 -2.33 3.17 5.80
CA THR A 76 -1.60 3.07 4.53
C THR A 76 -2.53 2.74 3.35
N VAL A 77 -3.51 1.86 3.53
CA VAL A 77 -4.51 1.56 2.49
C VAL A 77 -5.32 2.80 2.12
N LEU A 78 -5.73 3.60 3.11
CA LEU A 78 -6.43 4.87 2.87
C LEU A 78 -5.58 5.86 2.06
N GLN A 79 -4.28 5.93 2.33
CA GLN A 79 -3.34 6.79 1.61
C GLN A 79 -3.07 6.30 0.18
N VAL A 80 -2.98 4.98 -0.02
CA VAL A 80 -2.93 4.38 -1.37
C VAL A 80 -4.17 4.76 -2.17
N GLN A 81 -5.35 4.71 -1.56
CA GLN A 81 -6.58 5.14 -2.23
C GLN A 81 -6.63 6.64 -2.51
N ALA A 82 -6.10 7.49 -1.62
CA ALA A 82 -5.98 8.93 -1.87
C ALA A 82 -5.04 9.21 -3.06
N ALA A 83 -3.86 8.58 -3.07
CA ALA A 83 -2.91 8.65 -4.17
C ALA A 83 -3.50 8.13 -5.49
N LEU A 84 -4.31 7.06 -5.43
CA LEU A 84 -5.04 6.56 -6.59
C LEU A 84 -5.99 7.58 -7.19
N ALA A 85 -6.64 8.42 -6.37
CA ALA A 85 -7.51 9.48 -6.86
C ALA A 85 -6.73 10.52 -7.68
N GLU A 86 -5.51 10.87 -7.24
CA GLU A 86 -4.63 11.81 -7.96
C GLU A 86 -4.13 11.24 -9.30
N VAL A 87 -3.83 9.93 -9.35
CA VAL A 87 -3.34 9.29 -10.59
C VAL A 87 -4.45 8.70 -11.45
N ARG A 88 -5.72 8.73 -11.01
CA ARG A 88 -6.88 8.16 -11.70
C ARG A 88 -6.94 8.55 -13.19
N PRO A 89 -6.72 9.82 -13.59
CA PRO A 89 -6.81 10.21 -15.00
C PRO A 89 -5.81 9.48 -15.92
N ARG A 90 -4.72 8.95 -15.36
CA ARG A 90 -3.64 8.29 -16.11
C ARG A 90 -3.74 6.76 -16.09
N ARG A 91 -4.64 6.20 -15.29
CA ARG A 91 -4.75 4.75 -15.09
C ARG A 91 -5.79 4.14 -16.03
N THR A 92 -5.39 3.10 -16.75
CA THR A 92 -6.26 2.31 -17.64
C THR A 92 -6.68 0.97 -17.03
N ARG A 93 -6.14 0.61 -15.85
CA ARG A 93 -6.38 -0.68 -15.18
C ARG A 93 -6.67 -0.50 -13.68
N PRO A 94 -7.52 -1.36 -13.10
CA PRO A 94 -7.75 -1.36 -11.65
C PRO A 94 -6.46 -1.71 -10.89
N LEU A 95 -6.29 -1.17 -9.69
CA LEU A 95 -5.21 -1.53 -8.77
C LEU A 95 -5.74 -2.53 -7.73
N SER A 96 -5.03 -3.64 -7.56
CA SER A 96 -5.28 -4.56 -6.44
C SER A 96 -4.48 -4.15 -5.21
N VAL A 97 -5.15 -4.00 -4.06
CA VAL A 97 -4.47 -3.75 -2.78
C VAL A 97 -4.53 -5.02 -1.95
N ILE A 98 -3.37 -5.54 -1.56
CA ILE A 98 -3.19 -6.74 -0.77
C ILE A 98 -2.60 -6.32 0.56
N CYS A 99 -3.21 -6.72 1.66
CA CYS A 99 -2.71 -6.42 3.00
C CYS A 99 -2.91 -7.62 3.92
N ARG A 100 -2.09 -7.69 4.97
CA ARG A 100 -2.29 -8.60 6.09
C ARG A 100 -2.81 -7.79 7.26
N VAL A 101 -3.89 -8.25 7.85
CA VAL A 101 -4.46 -7.74 9.09
C VAL A 101 -4.60 -8.90 10.08
N ALA A 102 -4.51 -8.62 11.36
CA ALA A 102 -4.67 -9.59 12.44
C ALA A 102 -6.14 -9.75 12.83
N GLU A 103 -6.87 -8.64 12.95
CA GLU A 103 -8.26 -8.63 13.42
C GLU A 103 -9.26 -8.77 12.26
N PRO A 104 -10.24 -9.70 12.35
CA PRO A 104 -11.29 -9.84 11.35
C PRO A 104 -12.10 -8.56 11.15
N ASP A 105 -12.34 -7.80 12.21
CA ASP A 105 -13.11 -6.55 12.17
C ASP A 105 -12.41 -5.47 11.34
N THR A 106 -11.08 -5.39 11.43
CA THR A 106 -10.26 -4.54 10.56
C THR A 106 -10.47 -4.91 9.08
N ALA A 107 -10.53 -6.20 8.75
CA ALA A 107 -10.77 -6.66 7.40
C ALA A 107 -12.17 -6.25 6.89
N VAL A 108 -13.20 -6.34 7.75
CA VAL A 108 -14.56 -5.89 7.44
C VAL A 108 -14.59 -4.38 7.20
N ALA A 109 -14.00 -3.60 8.11
CA ALA A 109 -13.94 -2.14 7.99
C ALA A 109 -13.26 -1.70 6.70
N LEU A 110 -12.12 -2.31 6.34
CA LEU A 110 -11.41 -2.05 5.09
C LEU A 110 -12.27 -2.35 3.85
N ARG A 111 -13.03 -3.46 3.86
CA ARG A 111 -13.93 -3.81 2.75
C ARG A 111 -15.06 -2.78 2.60
N GLU A 112 -15.66 -2.37 3.71
CA GLU A 112 -16.73 -1.36 3.70
C GLU A 112 -16.24 0.01 3.22
N ILE A 113 -15.06 0.46 3.68
CA ILE A 113 -14.43 1.69 3.21
C ILE A 113 -14.22 1.66 1.68
N VAL A 114 -13.73 0.55 1.13
CA VAL A 114 -13.54 0.38 -0.32
C VAL A 114 -14.89 0.44 -1.06
N LYS A 115 -15.94 -0.20 -0.52
CA LYS A 115 -17.29 -0.18 -1.11
C LYS A 115 -17.90 1.22 -1.13
N LEU A 116 -17.84 1.93 -0.01
CA LEU A 116 -18.36 3.30 0.12
C LEU A 116 -17.71 4.24 -0.89
N ARG A 117 -16.39 4.11 -1.12
CA ARG A 117 -15.71 4.89 -2.16
C ARG A 117 -16.08 4.51 -3.59
N LYS A 118 -16.40 3.25 -3.89
CA LYS A 118 -16.95 2.87 -5.21
C LYS A 118 -18.31 3.53 -5.45
N LEU A 119 -19.14 3.63 -4.41
CA LEU A 119 -20.45 4.28 -4.47
C LEU A 119 -20.30 5.79 -4.67
N HIS A 120 -19.44 6.46 -3.90
CA HIS A 120 -19.22 7.90 -4.04
C HIS A 120 -18.42 8.28 -5.30
N GLY A 121 -17.56 7.39 -5.83
CA GLY A 121 -16.90 7.59 -7.13
C GLY A 121 -17.81 7.41 -8.34
N SER A 122 -19.05 6.93 -8.14
CA SER A 122 -20.14 6.89 -9.12
C SER A 122 -21.01 8.16 -9.09
N MET A 123 -20.74 9.08 -8.17
CA MET A 123 -21.34 10.41 -8.10
C MET A 123 -20.26 11.45 -8.45
N GLU A 124 -19.88 11.51 -9.72
CA GLU A 124 -19.45 12.79 -10.30
C GLU A 124 -20.63 13.31 -11.13
N PRO A 125 -20.90 14.63 -11.09
CA PRO A 125 -22.15 15.22 -11.54
C PRO A 125 -22.25 15.24 -13.07
N ALA A 126 -23.50 15.20 -13.55
CA ALA A 126 -23.85 15.52 -14.93
C ALA A 126 -23.46 16.96 -15.31
#